data_AF-A0A4Y2UJW6-F1
#
_entry.id   AF-A0A4Y2UJW6-F1
#
_cell.length_a   1.000
_cell.length_b   1.000
_cell.length_c   1.000
_cell.angle_alpha   90.00
_cell.angle_beta   90.00
_cell.angle_gamma   90.00
#
_symmetry.space_group_name_H-M   'P 1'
#
loop_
_entity.id
_entity.type
_entity.pdbx_description
1 polymer ?
#
loop_
_entity_poly.entity_id
_entity_poly.type
_entity_poly.pdbx_seq_one_letter_code
_entity_poly.pdbx_strand_id
1 'polypeptide(L)'
;MFQAAKSFIKEDLLLVVEEIGETLPTKATISKLKDIILKSKEYSEYPDFVASVLITAVADKKQKDDEKKRQEEERKLQHELELERLQFQTVTSDQSETQAIIEEVPVDEVNLSGNYLPHRPVLKESSTTPIRPVFDACARMQGHPSLNESLHSGPNLIELIPDILLRFREKKIGVTVDIRKAFLQISICKEEIS
;
A
#
# COMPACT_ATOMS: atom_id res chain seq x y z
N MET A 1 31.02 31.73 6.96
CA MET A 1 30.41 30.42 6.69
C MET A 1 29.16 30.17 7.55
N PHE A 2 29.22 30.37 8.86
CA PHE A 2 28.09 30.13 9.79
C PHE A 2 26.82 30.97 9.53
N GLN A 3 26.96 32.21 9.05
CA GLN A 3 25.81 33.07 8.69
C GLN A 3 25.23 32.79 7.29
N ALA A 4 25.94 32.05 6.44
CA ALA A 4 25.60 31.87 5.02
C ALA A 4 24.86 30.54 4.73
N ALA A 5 24.80 29.63 5.69
CA ALA A 5 24.17 28.33 5.53
C ALA A 5 22.66 28.38 5.86
N LYS A 6 21.87 27.67 5.04
CA LYS A 6 20.41 27.52 5.16
C LYS A 6 19.99 27.27 6.61
N SER A 7 18.93 27.98 7.03
CA SER A 7 18.16 27.81 8.29
C SER A 7 18.50 26.55 9.10
N PHE A 8 19.49 26.65 10.00
CA PHE A 8 19.75 25.61 11.00
C PHE A 8 18.55 25.45 11.93
N ILE A 9 18.17 24.21 12.18
CA ILE A 9 17.13 23.88 13.15
C ILE A 9 17.72 23.85 14.56
N LYS A 10 16.84 23.81 15.55
CA LYS A 10 17.24 23.91 16.96
C LYS A 10 18.15 22.76 17.39
N GLU A 11 17.87 21.56 16.90
CA GLU A 11 18.59 20.33 17.26
C GLU A 11 20.04 20.35 16.78
N ASP A 12 20.30 20.83 15.55
CA ASP A 12 21.66 20.94 15.01
C ASP A 12 22.51 21.91 15.85
N LEU A 13 21.91 23.02 16.30
CA LEU A 13 22.58 24.02 17.12
C LEU A 13 22.81 23.54 18.56
N LEU A 14 21.92 22.70 19.09
CA LEU A 14 22.10 22.09 20.42
C LEU A 14 23.31 21.15 20.42
N LEU A 15 23.45 20.33 19.37
CA LEU A 15 24.59 19.42 19.22
C LEU A 15 25.92 20.20 19.17
N VAL A 16 25.94 21.32 18.44
CA VAL A 16 27.13 22.18 18.37
C VAL A 16 27.46 22.79 19.73
N VAL A 17 26.46 23.28 20.48
CA VAL A 17 26.68 23.85 21.83
C VAL A 17 27.22 22.80 22.81
N GLU A 18 26.74 21.56 22.71
CA GLU A 18 27.22 20.45 23.54
C GLU A 18 28.68 20.08 23.20
N GLU A 19 29.04 20.01 21.92
CA GLU A 19 30.40 19.65 21.49
C GLU A 19 31.45 20.74 21.73
N ILE A 20 31.07 22.02 21.70
CA ILE A 20 31.96 23.11 22.12
C ILE A 20 32.06 23.23 23.65
N GLY A 21 31.37 22.37 24.41
CA GLY A 21 31.43 22.34 25.88
C GLY A 21 30.71 23.50 26.58
N GLU A 22 29.79 24.17 25.89
CA GLU A 22 29.06 25.33 26.41
C GLU A 22 27.79 24.92 27.17
N THR A 23 27.40 25.74 28.16
CA THR A 23 26.26 25.40 29.01
C THR A 23 24.91 25.54 28.29
N LEU A 24 24.10 24.47 28.32
CA LEU A 24 22.79 24.43 27.67
C LEU A 24 21.71 25.14 28.51
N PRO A 25 21.00 26.16 27.97
CA PRO A 25 19.89 26.79 28.68
C PRO A 25 18.67 25.86 28.75
N THR A 26 18.00 25.80 29.91
CA THR A 26 16.81 24.95 30.17
C THR A 26 15.64 25.21 29.20
N LYS A 27 15.55 26.41 28.61
CA LYS A 27 14.66 26.75 27.48
C LYS A 27 15.39 27.62 26.46
N ALA A 28 16.15 26.99 25.59
CA ALA A 28 16.87 27.67 24.51
C ALA A 28 16.01 27.88 23.26
N THR A 29 16.07 29.07 22.67
CA THR A 29 15.55 29.38 21.33
C THR A 29 16.69 29.36 20.32
N ILE A 30 16.39 29.15 19.03
CA ILE A 30 17.39 29.12 17.95
C ILE A 30 18.31 30.35 17.99
N SER A 31 17.75 31.54 18.24
CA SER A 31 18.54 32.77 18.35
C SER A 31 19.52 32.75 19.52
N LYS A 32 19.08 32.27 20.69
CA LYS A 32 19.95 32.16 21.88
C LYS A 32 21.08 31.15 21.67
N LEU A 33 20.81 30.04 20.99
CA LEU A 33 21.84 29.03 20.67
C LEU A 33 22.87 29.60 19.68
N LYS A 34 22.43 30.33 18.66
CA LYS A 34 23.34 31.04 17.73
C LYS A 34 24.22 32.05 18.47
N ASP A 35 23.65 32.81 19.39
CA ASP A 35 24.40 33.79 20.17
C ASP A 35 25.44 33.15 21.08
N ILE A 36 25.14 32.00 21.69
CA ILE A 36 26.09 31.23 22.50
C ILE A 36 27.26 30.76 21.63
N ILE A 37 26.97 30.13 20.50
CA ILE A 37 28.01 29.62 19.59
C ILE A 37 28.88 30.76 19.05
N LEU A 38 28.29 31.88 18.62
CA LEU A 38 29.04 33.00 18.06
C LEU A 38 29.91 33.73 19.10
N LYS A 39 29.61 33.58 20.38
CA LYS A 39 30.36 34.19 21.50
C LYS A 39 31.31 33.21 22.20
N SER A 40 31.29 31.92 21.83
CA SER A 40 32.16 30.93 22.45
C SER A 40 33.61 31.16 22.06
N LYS A 41 34.52 30.74 22.93
CA LYS A 41 35.96 30.86 22.70
C LYS A 41 36.39 30.00 21.50
N GLU A 42 35.76 28.84 21.37
CA GLU A 42 35.97 27.84 20.32
C GLU A 42 35.61 28.40 18.94
N TYR A 43 34.54 29.19 18.82
CA TYR A 43 34.19 29.82 17.54
C TYR A 43 35.15 30.95 17.17
N SER A 44 35.66 31.70 18.17
CA SER A 44 36.62 32.77 17.94
C SER A 44 38.01 32.25 17.57
N GLU A 45 38.46 31.16 18.19
CA GLU A 45 39.78 30.57 17.97
C GLU A 45 39.78 29.57 16.79
N TYR A 46 38.69 28.81 16.61
CA TYR A 46 38.59 27.71 15.65
C TYR A 46 37.24 27.70 14.89
N PRO A 47 36.94 28.73 14.08
CA PRO A 47 35.66 28.83 13.37
C PRO A 47 35.40 27.67 12.40
N ASP A 48 36.45 27.12 11.78
CA ASP A 48 36.34 26.00 10.85
C ASP A 48 36.01 24.67 11.55
N PHE A 49 36.46 24.49 12.79
CA PHE A 49 36.09 23.34 13.62
C PHE A 49 34.60 23.37 13.95
N VAL A 50 34.08 24.51 14.40
CA VAL A 50 32.64 24.65 14.71
C VAL A 50 31.77 24.48 13.46
N ALA A 51 32.25 24.94 12.29
CA ALA A 51 31.57 24.72 11.02
C ALA A 51 31.58 23.25 10.59
N SER A 52 32.68 22.51 10.80
CA SER A 52 32.76 21.09 10.44
C SER A 52 31.85 20.23 11.31
N VAL A 53 31.76 20.49 12.61
CA VAL A 53 30.82 19.82 13.52
C VAL A 53 29.38 20.00 13.03
N LEU A 54 29.00 21.21 12.64
CA LEU A 54 27.65 21.51 12.14
C LEU A 54 27.36 20.85 10.79
N ILE A 55 28.33 20.86 9.86
CA ILE A 55 28.19 20.17 8.56
C ILE A 55 28.01 18.66 8.77
N THR A 56 28.82 18.06 9.64
CA THR A 56 28.72 16.63 9.99
C THR A 56 27.36 16.33 10.64
N ALA A 57 26.91 17.13 11.61
CA ALA A 57 25.61 16.96 12.25
C ALA A 57 24.44 16.97 11.24
N VAL A 58 24.47 17.93 10.31
CA VAL A 58 23.47 18.05 9.24
C VAL A 58 23.55 16.86 8.27
N ALA A 59 24.76 16.42 7.92
CA ALA A 59 24.98 15.26 7.06
C ALA A 59 24.48 13.95 7.70
N ASP A 60 24.84 13.71 8.97
CA ASP A 60 24.41 12.53 9.74
C ASP A 60 22.90 12.49 9.90
N LYS A 61 22.27 13.64 10.15
CA LYS A 61 20.81 13.73 10.22
C LYS A 61 20.18 13.37 8.88
N LYS A 62 20.68 13.94 7.79
CA LYS A 62 20.17 13.63 6.44
C LYS A 62 20.31 12.13 6.14
N GLN A 63 21.45 11.54 6.49
CA GLN A 63 21.68 10.10 6.32
C GLN A 63 20.68 9.27 7.14
N LYS A 64 20.44 9.62 8.42
CA LYS A 64 19.43 8.95 9.25
C LYS A 64 18.02 9.08 8.70
N ASP A 65 17.66 10.26 8.18
CA ASP A 65 16.34 10.50 7.59
C ASP A 65 16.16 9.71 6.28
N ASP A 66 17.19 9.63 5.45
CA ASP A 66 17.19 8.84 4.21
C ASP A 66 17.15 7.33 4.49
N GLU A 67 17.85 6.87 5.53
CA GLU A 67 17.82 5.46 5.96
C GLU A 67 16.48 5.05 6.54
N LYS A 68 15.85 5.91 7.35
CA LYS A 68 14.48 5.68 7.84
C LYS A 68 13.47 5.56 6.70
N LYS A 69 13.57 6.43 5.69
CA LYS A 69 12.70 6.35 4.50
C LYS A 69 12.90 5.04 3.76
N ARG A 70 14.14 4.62 3.54
CA ARG A 70 14.47 3.35 2.90
C ARG A 70 13.90 2.15 3.66
N GLN A 71 14.07 2.12 4.98
CA GLN A 71 13.51 1.06 5.82
C GLN A 71 11.97 1.03 5.77
N GLU A 72 11.32 2.19 5.72
CA GLU A 72 9.87 2.26 5.58
C GLU A 72 9.39 1.73 4.22
N GLU A 73 10.10 2.08 3.14
CA GLU A 73 9.84 1.57 1.78
C GLU A 73 10.06 0.05 1.71
N GLU A 74 11.16 -0.47 2.26
CA GLU A 74 11.43 -1.91 2.34
C GLU A 74 10.34 -2.66 3.11
N ARG A 75 9.87 -2.10 4.23
CA ARG A 75 8.78 -2.70 5.01
C ARG A 75 7.45 -2.72 4.24
N LYS A 76 7.16 -1.65 3.48
CA LYS A 76 5.97 -1.60 2.60
C LYS A 76 6.06 -2.66 1.51
N LEU A 77 7.22 -2.77 0.85
CA LEU A 77 7.45 -3.77 -0.19
C LEU A 77 7.37 -5.20 0.35
N GLN A 78 7.98 -5.48 1.51
CA GLN A 78 7.88 -6.79 2.16
C GLN A 78 6.44 -7.16 2.52
N HIS A 79 5.67 -6.19 3.01
CA HIS A 79 4.26 -6.41 3.29
C HIS A 79 3.47 -6.72 2.02
N GLU A 80 3.71 -5.97 0.94
CA GLU A 80 3.07 -6.19 -0.36
C GLU A 80 3.42 -7.56 -0.96
N LEU A 81 4.69 -7.95 -0.93
CA LEU A 81 5.15 -9.28 -1.36
C LEU A 81 4.51 -10.40 -0.54
N GLU A 82 4.34 -10.23 0.77
CA GLU A 82 3.67 -11.23 1.59
C GLU A 82 2.17 -11.34 1.27
N LEU A 83 1.51 -10.23 0.94
CA LEU A 83 0.13 -10.26 0.47
C LEU A 83 0.00 -11.02 -0.86
N GLU A 84 0.89 -10.77 -1.82
CA GLU A 84 0.92 -11.50 -3.09
C GLU A 84 1.16 -13.00 -2.87
N ARG A 85 2.10 -13.37 -1.99
CA ARG A 85 2.37 -14.78 -1.66
C ARG A 85 1.15 -15.46 -1.06
N LEU A 86 0.49 -14.82 -0.10
CA LEU A 86 -0.70 -15.38 0.54
C LEU A 86 -1.90 -15.45 -0.42
N GLN A 87 -2.01 -14.54 -1.39
CA GLN A 87 -2.99 -14.65 -2.46
C GLN A 87 -2.74 -15.85 -3.36
N PHE A 88 -1.51 -16.00 -3.86
CA PHE A 88 -1.14 -17.14 -4.67
C PHE A 88 -1.43 -18.45 -3.92
N GLN A 89 -1.08 -18.48 -2.63
CA GLN A 89 -1.42 -19.60 -1.75
C GLN A 89 -2.94 -19.77 -1.57
N THR A 90 -3.74 -18.72 -1.51
CA THR A 90 -5.21 -18.84 -1.37
C THR A 90 -5.87 -19.37 -2.65
N VAL A 91 -5.46 -18.86 -3.81
CA VAL A 91 -5.91 -19.36 -5.12
C VAL A 91 -5.55 -20.84 -5.27
N THR A 92 -4.38 -21.24 -4.76
CA THR A 92 -3.89 -22.62 -4.84
C THR A 92 -4.33 -23.53 -3.69
N SER A 93 -4.61 -23.07 -2.48
CA SER A 93 -4.90 -23.96 -1.34
C SER A 93 -6.32 -24.52 -1.31
N ASP A 94 -7.27 -23.95 -2.06
CA ASP A 94 -8.56 -24.58 -2.39
C ASP A 94 -8.39 -25.70 -3.46
N GLN A 95 -7.16 -26.18 -3.73
CA GLN A 95 -6.73 -27.07 -4.83
C GLN A 95 -7.57 -28.33 -5.08
N SER A 96 -8.36 -28.83 -4.13
CA SER A 96 -9.31 -29.92 -4.39
C SER A 96 -10.63 -29.46 -5.05
N GLU A 97 -11.04 -28.20 -4.84
CA GLU A 97 -12.20 -27.57 -5.46
C GLU A 97 -11.81 -26.66 -6.64
N THR A 98 -10.63 -26.02 -6.60
CA THR A 98 -10.19 -25.05 -7.62
C THR A 98 -9.82 -25.68 -8.97
N GLN A 99 -9.31 -26.92 -9.00
CA GLN A 99 -8.98 -27.61 -10.26
C GLN A 99 -10.21 -27.85 -11.15
N ALA A 100 -11.42 -27.76 -10.60
CA ALA A 100 -12.67 -27.84 -11.37
C ALA A 100 -13.21 -26.47 -11.82
N ILE A 101 -12.63 -25.35 -11.34
CA ILE A 101 -13.17 -23.99 -11.53
C ILE A 101 -12.25 -23.12 -12.39
N ILE A 102 -10.93 -23.31 -12.28
CA ILE A 102 -9.92 -22.55 -13.04
C ILE A 102 -8.98 -23.56 -13.71
N GLU A 103 -8.70 -23.34 -14.99
CA GLU A 103 -7.75 -24.15 -15.78
C GLU A 103 -6.50 -23.33 -16.16
N GLU A 104 -5.36 -24.01 -16.26
CA GLU A 104 -4.17 -23.39 -16.83
C GLU A 104 -4.36 -23.20 -18.33
N VAL A 105 -4.03 -22.01 -18.82
CA VAL A 105 -4.05 -21.73 -20.26
C VAL A 105 -2.96 -22.59 -20.93
N PRO A 106 -3.31 -23.38 -21.97
CA PRO A 106 -2.33 -24.16 -22.72
C PRO A 106 -1.19 -23.28 -23.25
N VAL A 107 0.05 -23.79 -23.22
CA VAL A 107 1.26 -22.99 -23.56
C VAL A 107 1.20 -22.43 -24.99
N ASP A 108 0.56 -23.16 -25.90
CA ASP A 108 0.30 -22.77 -27.28
C ASP A 108 -0.77 -21.68 -27.42
N GLU A 109 -1.64 -21.53 -26.42
CA GLU A 109 -2.72 -20.53 -26.39
C GLU A 109 -2.34 -19.24 -25.66
N VAL A 110 -1.25 -19.21 -24.88
CA VAL A 110 -0.80 -18.03 -24.10
C VAL A 110 -0.60 -16.77 -24.97
N ASN A 111 -0.20 -16.95 -26.22
CA ASN A 111 0.03 -15.85 -27.15
C ASN A 111 -1.18 -15.52 -28.04
N LEU A 112 -2.31 -16.22 -27.86
CA LEU A 112 -3.55 -15.88 -28.54
C LEU A 112 -4.16 -14.60 -27.94
N SER A 113 -5.06 -13.97 -28.70
CA SER A 113 -5.82 -12.83 -28.20
C SER A 113 -6.68 -13.26 -27.02
N GLY A 114 -6.42 -12.72 -25.84
CA GLY A 114 -7.19 -12.99 -24.64
C GLY A 114 -7.34 -11.75 -23.76
N ASN A 115 -8.29 -11.80 -22.83
CA ASN A 115 -8.50 -10.74 -21.86
C ASN A 115 -7.70 -11.02 -20.58
N TYR A 116 -6.72 -10.19 -20.29
CA TYR A 116 -5.94 -10.26 -19.05
C TYR A 116 -6.55 -9.33 -18.01
N LEU A 117 -7.06 -9.91 -16.92
CA LEU A 117 -7.64 -9.14 -15.82
C LEU A 117 -6.59 -8.86 -14.75
N PRO A 118 -6.22 -7.59 -14.51
CA PRO A 118 -5.40 -7.27 -13.35
C PRO A 118 -6.16 -7.66 -12.09
N HIS A 119 -5.45 -8.20 -11.11
CA HIS A 119 -6.04 -8.65 -9.87
C HIS A 119 -5.30 -8.07 -8.67
N ARG A 120 -5.99 -8.00 -7.53
CA ARG A 120 -5.41 -7.48 -6.29
C ARG A 120 -5.96 -8.18 -5.05
N PRO A 121 -5.20 -8.19 -3.93
CA PRO A 121 -5.67 -8.75 -2.67
C PRO A 121 -6.67 -7.83 -2.02
N VAL A 122 -7.75 -8.41 -1.49
CA VAL A 122 -8.58 -7.76 -0.49
C VAL A 122 -8.52 -8.56 0.80
N LEU A 123 -8.04 -7.92 1.86
CA LEU A 123 -8.01 -8.46 3.21
C LEU A 123 -9.35 -8.24 3.90
N LYS A 124 -9.85 -9.29 4.56
CA LYS A 124 -11.04 -9.22 5.41
C LYS A 124 -10.74 -9.89 6.73
N GLU A 125 -10.37 -9.08 7.73
CA GLU A 125 -9.87 -9.51 9.05
C GLU A 125 -10.84 -10.44 9.82
N SER A 126 -12.15 -10.38 9.53
CA SER A 126 -13.19 -11.14 10.23
C SER A 126 -13.83 -12.27 9.40
N SER A 127 -13.13 -12.78 8.38
CA SER A 127 -13.67 -13.75 7.41
C SER A 127 -12.98 -15.11 7.55
N THR A 128 -13.73 -16.19 7.33
CA THR A 128 -13.16 -17.56 7.22
C THR A 128 -12.16 -17.69 6.07
N THR A 129 -12.30 -16.82 5.06
CA THR A 129 -11.34 -16.63 3.97
C THR A 129 -10.75 -15.22 4.11
N PRO A 130 -9.58 -15.06 4.75
CA PRO A 130 -9.05 -13.75 5.13
C PRO A 130 -8.52 -12.94 3.95
N ILE A 131 -8.17 -13.60 2.84
CA ILE A 131 -7.68 -12.96 1.61
C ILE A 131 -8.58 -13.37 0.45
N ARG A 132 -9.00 -12.41 -0.37
CA ARG A 132 -9.80 -12.66 -1.57
C ARG A 132 -9.15 -12.01 -2.79
N PRO A 133 -8.88 -12.77 -3.87
CA PRO A 133 -8.50 -12.15 -5.13
C PRO A 133 -9.69 -11.41 -5.72
N VAL A 134 -9.46 -10.18 -6.17
CA VAL A 134 -10.44 -9.39 -6.93
C VAL A 134 -9.85 -9.10 -8.29
N PHE A 135 -10.55 -9.52 -9.33
CA PHE A 135 -10.20 -9.28 -10.73
C PHE A 135 -10.94 -8.06 -11.25
N ASP A 136 -10.22 -7.14 -11.88
CA ASP A 136 -10.80 -5.92 -12.45
C ASP A 136 -11.16 -6.13 -13.93
N ALA A 137 -12.42 -6.49 -14.16
CA ALA A 137 -13.00 -6.65 -15.50
C ALA A 137 -13.29 -5.32 -16.23
N CYS A 138 -13.13 -4.17 -15.56
CA CYS A 138 -13.25 -2.85 -16.15
C CYS A 138 -11.90 -2.30 -16.65
N ALA A 139 -10.78 -2.96 -16.34
CA ALA A 139 -9.47 -2.55 -16.78
C ALA A 139 -9.38 -2.54 -18.31
N ARG A 140 -8.75 -1.50 -18.86
CA ARG A 140 -8.60 -1.30 -20.31
C ARG A 140 -7.15 -1.32 -20.69
N MET A 141 -6.83 -2.01 -21.79
CA MET A 141 -5.58 -1.79 -22.51
C MET A 141 -5.75 -0.66 -23.53
N GLN A 142 -4.67 0.06 -23.80
CA GLN A 142 -4.69 1.17 -24.76
C GLN A 142 -5.18 0.67 -26.13
N GLY A 143 -6.28 1.24 -26.61
CA GLY A 143 -6.88 0.86 -27.90
C GLY A 143 -7.77 -0.38 -27.85
N HIS A 144 -8.00 -1.00 -26.69
CA HIS A 144 -8.85 -2.17 -26.52
C HIS A 144 -10.00 -1.90 -25.54
N PRO A 145 -11.20 -2.47 -25.76
CA PRO A 145 -12.28 -2.43 -24.79
C PRO A 145 -11.91 -3.26 -23.55
N SER A 146 -12.55 -2.96 -22.42
CA SER A 146 -12.51 -3.84 -21.25
C SER A 146 -13.37 -5.09 -21.46
N LEU A 147 -13.21 -6.11 -20.60
CA LEU A 147 -14.05 -7.30 -20.63
C LEU A 147 -15.53 -6.93 -20.46
N ASN A 148 -15.85 -6.06 -19.49
CA ASN A 148 -17.22 -5.62 -19.24
C ASN A 148 -17.86 -4.88 -20.43
N GLU A 149 -17.07 -4.23 -21.28
CA GLU A 149 -17.57 -3.58 -22.50
C GLU A 149 -17.72 -4.55 -23.67
N SER A 150 -17.00 -5.68 -23.64
CA SER A 150 -17.06 -6.72 -24.64
C SER A 150 -18.24 -7.68 -24.41
N LEU A 151 -18.77 -7.72 -23.19
CA LEU A 151 -19.88 -8.58 -22.80
C LEU A 151 -21.24 -7.89 -22.98
N HIS A 152 -22.21 -8.64 -23.51
CA HIS A 152 -23.59 -8.17 -23.60
C HIS A 152 -24.29 -8.31 -22.24
N SER A 153 -24.77 -7.21 -21.66
CA SER A 153 -25.33 -7.19 -20.29
C SER A 153 -26.62 -7.98 -20.12
N GLY A 154 -27.37 -8.23 -21.20
CA GLY A 154 -28.68 -8.90 -21.13
C GLY A 154 -29.75 -8.09 -20.37
N PRO A 155 -30.96 -8.65 -20.23
CA PRO A 155 -32.01 -8.05 -19.40
C PRO A 155 -31.69 -8.18 -17.91
N ASN A 156 -32.06 -7.18 -17.12
CA ASN A 156 -31.93 -7.24 -15.66
C ASN A 156 -33.03 -8.16 -15.07
N LEU A 157 -32.61 -9.33 -14.58
CA LEU A 157 -33.51 -10.33 -13.97
C LEU A 157 -33.61 -10.21 -12.44
N ILE A 158 -32.98 -9.19 -11.83
CA ILE A 158 -33.03 -8.97 -10.39
C ILE A 158 -34.38 -8.35 -10.03
N GLU A 159 -35.18 -9.08 -9.26
CA GLU A 159 -36.43 -8.58 -8.70
C GLU A 159 -36.17 -7.44 -7.68
N LEU A 160 -37.12 -6.53 -7.55
CA LEU A 160 -37.02 -5.43 -6.59
C LEU A 160 -37.07 -5.98 -5.15
N ILE A 161 -36.10 -5.56 -4.32
CA ILE A 161 -36.01 -5.96 -2.90
C ILE A 161 -37.34 -5.72 -2.16
N PRO A 162 -38.04 -4.58 -2.29
CA PRO A 162 -39.34 -4.38 -1.65
C PRO A 162 -40.37 -5.46 -2.01
N ASP A 163 -40.44 -5.88 -3.27
CA ASP A 163 -41.42 -6.88 -3.73
C ASP A 163 -41.12 -8.26 -3.16
N ILE A 164 -39.83 -8.62 -3.05
CA ILE A 164 -39.37 -9.83 -2.37
C ILE A 164 -39.76 -9.80 -0.89
N LEU A 165 -39.51 -8.68 -0.21
CA LEU A 165 -39.80 -8.53 1.23
C LEU A 165 -41.31 -8.54 1.52
N LEU A 166 -42.14 -7.94 0.65
CA LEU A 166 -43.59 -7.97 0.78
C LEU A 166 -44.11 -9.41 0.69
N ARG A 167 -43.71 -10.17 -0.34
CA ARG A 167 -44.10 -11.58 -0.50
C ARG A 167 -43.60 -12.45 0.66
N PHE A 168 -42.38 -12.21 1.14
CA PHE A 168 -41.82 -12.94 2.29
C PHE A 168 -42.67 -12.76 3.57
N ARG A 169 -43.31 -11.60 3.75
CA ARG A 169 -44.15 -11.28 4.92
C ARG A 169 -45.58 -11.83 4.84
N GLU A 170 -46.04 -12.32 3.69
CA GLU A 170 -47.41 -12.80 3.52
C GLU A 170 -47.73 -14.07 4.31
N LYS A 171 -46.71 -14.88 4.63
CA LYS A 171 -46.87 -16.16 5.31
C LYS A 171 -46.38 -16.07 6.76
N LYS A 172 -46.95 -16.93 7.62
CA LYS A 172 -46.63 -16.99 9.05
C LYS A 172 -45.20 -17.47 9.33
N ILE A 173 -44.60 -18.22 8.39
CA ILE A 173 -43.27 -18.82 8.52
C ILE A 173 -42.49 -18.46 7.26
N GLY A 174 -41.30 -17.89 7.45
CA GLY A 174 -40.34 -17.60 6.37
C GLY A 174 -39.08 -18.43 6.54
N VAL A 175 -38.50 -18.88 5.43
CA VAL A 175 -37.23 -19.62 5.40
C VAL A 175 -36.24 -18.83 4.55
N THR A 176 -35.03 -18.66 5.07
CA THR A 176 -33.92 -18.00 4.37
C THR A 176 -32.76 -18.97 4.27
N VAL A 177 -32.11 -19.00 3.11
CA VAL A 177 -30.92 -19.82 2.86
C VAL A 177 -29.86 -18.98 2.16
N ASP A 178 -28.60 -19.20 2.53
CA ASP A 178 -27.44 -18.65 1.82
C ASP A 178 -26.80 -19.77 1.00
N ILE A 179 -26.71 -19.57 -0.31
CA ILE A 179 -26.08 -20.53 -1.24
C ILE A 179 -24.61 -20.18 -1.35
N ARG A 180 -23.76 -20.96 -0.68
CA ARG A 180 -22.30 -20.79 -0.74
C ARG A 180 -21.81 -20.94 -2.18
N LYS A 181 -20.94 -20.01 -2.61
CA LYS A 181 -20.27 -20.03 -3.93
C LYS A 181 -21.26 -20.19 -5.11
N ALA A 182 -22.46 -19.59 -5.03
CA ALA A 182 -23.54 -19.77 -6.02
C ALA A 182 -23.12 -19.57 -7.49
N PHE A 183 -22.35 -18.52 -7.80
CA PHE A 183 -21.88 -18.27 -9.17
C PHE A 183 -20.95 -19.37 -9.71
N LEU A 184 -20.19 -20.05 -8.84
CA LEU A 184 -19.30 -21.14 -9.24
C LEU A 184 -20.04 -22.44 -9.55
N GLN A 185 -21.35 -22.50 -9.30
CA GLN A 185 -22.19 -23.64 -9.68
C GLN A 185 -22.69 -23.54 -11.13
N ILE A 186 -22.37 -22.45 -11.83
CA ILE A 186 -22.75 -22.20 -13.23
C ILE A 186 -21.49 -22.38 -14.08
N SER A 187 -21.55 -23.30 -15.05
CA SER A 187 -20.45 -23.52 -16.00
C SER A 187 -20.51 -22.50 -17.15
N ILE A 188 -19.34 -22.13 -17.67
CA ILE A 188 -19.19 -21.29 -18.85
C ILE A 188 -19.06 -22.20 -20.08
N CYS A 189 -19.67 -21.81 -21.20
CA CYS A 189 -19.55 -22.54 -22.46
C CYS A 189 -18.13 -22.37 -23.03
N LYS A 190 -17.57 -23.42 -23.63
CA LYS A 190 -16.19 -23.39 -24.15
C LYS A 190 -15.98 -22.29 -25.20
N GLU A 191 -17.01 -21.97 -25.96
CA GLU A 191 -17.00 -20.93 -26.99
C GLU A 191 -16.91 -19.51 -26.42
N GLU A 192 -17.18 -19.30 -25.12
CA GLU A 192 -17.04 -18.01 -24.44
C GLU A 192 -15.69 -17.85 -23.72
N ILE A 193 -14.86 -18.91 -23.73
CA ILE A 193 -13.55 -18.96 -23.03
C ILE A 193 -12.39 -18.62 -23.99
N SER A 194 -12.62 -18.52 -25.32
CA SER A 194 -11.60 -18.21 -26.33
C SER A 194 -11.45 -16.73 -26.67
#